data_AF-A0A819UX19-F1
#
_entry.id   AF-A0A819UX19-F1
#
_cell.length_a   1.000
_cell.length_b   1.000
_cell.length_c   1.000
_cell.angle_alpha   90.00
_cell.angle_beta   90.00
_cell.angle_gamma   90.00
#
_symmetry.space_group_name_H-M   'P 1'
#
loop_
_entity.id
_entity.type
_entity.pdbx_description
1 polymer ?
#
loop_
_entity_poly.entity_id
_entity_poly.type
_entity_poly.pdbx_seq_one_letter_code
_entity_poly.pdbx_strand_id
1 'polypeptide(L)'
;MICLLAPIANEASETDLIRQLRTDVYNALLPETLEELRQMIHIQTVKRPKLPTPFVNGFLHLRLLYFLILTSLLGYDSAKIEEHYQKLRQVKSPALILWGRQDKIYTVSGAEFFRSLLSNSECVIFDDCCHFLAIDKPEETARSILTFFDSNANCQDNINGIEDTHRCRLTTRIYVLSLVALLFLTASIAAFVVRTIENIVSSPSLSEFEHLVRRYPNTLNCPCTNWAIGYDKFVTIDLQYHQVCSSKLIEQAWIESIYIEKNSTFATSDDIRFLLSSFWQVIAALCRVSQQASIDALTAFQEGTLLSPTAATRQLITTQAQAAFGTWLETTRTQLARMIFATQKDSSDLSVQDLYFVPFMNSEAVNLTKIFVIPVTVIPPNIKALKFSASRYRITSETAELVDGMFIETWNTNNTRFDLFYEQCAPISCSYTIVEQRGMIIALLLIISILSGLNKLLRLIVPIIINIVFFLRRKWRNLQFGYGMYNEGF
;
A
#
# COMPACT_ATOMS: atom_id res chain seq x y z
N MET A 1 34.69 26.85 26.58
CA MET A 1 35.93 26.06 26.54
C MET A 1 36.47 26.09 25.11
N ILE A 2 37.76 26.31 24.93
CA ILE A 2 38.42 26.41 23.62
C ILE A 2 39.66 25.51 23.63
N CYS A 3 39.96 24.85 22.52
CA CYS A 3 41.20 24.08 22.37
C CYS A 3 41.94 24.57 21.12
N LEU A 4 43.21 24.94 21.28
CA LEU A 4 44.09 25.42 20.23
C LEU A 4 45.21 24.40 20.02
N LEU A 5 45.32 23.89 18.79
CA LEU A 5 46.33 22.92 18.37
C LEU A 5 47.34 23.64 17.47
N ALA A 6 48.52 23.98 18.01
CA ALA A 6 49.59 24.70 17.32
C ALA A 6 49.07 25.82 16.36
N PRO A 7 48.26 26.78 16.85
CA PRO A 7 47.69 27.84 16.02
C PRO A 7 48.76 28.76 15.41
N ILE A 8 48.37 29.50 14.37
CA ILE A 8 49.28 30.38 13.64
C ILE A 8 49.72 31.58 14.50
N ALA A 9 51.02 31.72 14.71
CA ALA A 9 51.63 32.83 15.44
C ALA A 9 52.38 33.78 14.49
N ASN A 10 52.26 35.10 14.69
CA ASN A 10 52.97 36.09 13.89
C ASN A 10 54.46 36.19 14.30
N GLU A 11 55.28 36.58 13.30
CA GLU A 11 56.72 36.88 13.13
C GLU A 11 57.77 36.83 14.27
N ALA A 12 57.43 36.65 15.53
CA ALA A 12 58.43 36.56 16.60
C ALA A 12 59.25 35.25 16.57
N SER A 13 58.94 34.31 15.67
CA SER A 13 59.69 33.06 15.54
C SER A 13 59.52 32.36 14.18
N GLU A 14 59.94 33.05 13.13
CA GLU A 14 59.91 32.50 11.77
C GLU A 14 60.90 31.33 11.61
N THR A 15 60.39 30.16 11.22
CA THR A 15 61.20 28.97 10.93
C THR A 15 61.88 29.09 9.57
N ASP A 16 62.98 28.35 9.36
CA ASP A 16 63.67 28.30 8.05
C ASP A 16 62.72 27.86 6.93
N LEU A 17 61.74 27.00 7.26
CA LEU A 17 60.69 26.55 6.34
C LEU A 17 59.79 27.70 5.89
N ILE A 18 59.25 28.51 6.82
CA ILE A 18 58.39 29.64 6.48
C ILE A 18 59.16 30.70 5.66
N ARG A 19 60.45 30.93 5.98
CA ARG A 19 61.32 31.82 5.17
C ARG A 19 61.47 31.33 3.73
N GLN A 20 61.67 30.03 3.52
CA GLN A 20 61.77 29.43 2.18
C GLN A 20 60.45 29.49 1.41
N LEU A 21 59.31 29.33 2.10
CA LEU A 21 57.98 29.41 1.49
C LEU A 21 57.64 30.83 0.99
N ARG A 22 58.22 31.88 1.59
CA ARG A 22 58.04 33.28 1.14
C ARG A 22 58.89 33.66 -0.09
N THR A 23 59.92 32.89 -0.45
CA THR A 23 60.81 33.19 -1.59
C THR A 23 60.38 32.52 -2.91
N ASP A 24 59.17 31.95 -2.98
CA ASP A 24 58.42 31.56 -4.18
C ASP A 24 59.02 30.48 -5.12
N VAL A 25 60.01 29.69 -4.68
CA VAL A 25 60.63 28.66 -5.54
C VAL A 25 59.92 27.30 -5.47
N TYR A 26 59.29 26.94 -4.34
CA TYR A 26 58.55 25.68 -4.16
C TYR A 26 57.81 25.67 -2.81
N ASN A 27 56.53 25.28 -2.77
CA ASN A 27 55.75 25.19 -1.53
C ASN A 27 55.68 23.75 -0.98
N ALA A 28 56.58 23.42 -0.05
CA ALA A 28 56.65 22.10 0.58
C ALA A 28 55.41 21.73 1.45
N LEU A 29 54.48 22.66 1.69
CA LEU A 29 53.21 22.44 2.36
C LEU A 29 52.02 22.28 1.38
N LEU A 30 52.27 22.33 0.07
CA LEU A 30 51.28 22.12 -0.99
C LEU A 30 51.71 20.98 -1.93
N PRO A 31 51.56 19.72 -1.51
CA PRO A 31 52.03 18.58 -2.29
C PRO A 31 51.13 18.31 -3.50
N GLU A 32 51.74 18.17 -4.68
CA GLU A 32 51.08 17.80 -5.93
C GLU A 32 51.23 16.31 -6.25
N THR A 33 52.24 15.66 -5.68
CA THR A 33 52.48 14.22 -5.83
C THR A 33 52.38 13.46 -4.51
N LEU A 34 52.25 12.13 -4.59
CA LEU A 34 52.23 11.27 -3.40
C LEU A 34 53.54 11.32 -2.63
N GLU A 35 54.66 11.49 -3.32
CA GLU A 35 55.98 11.58 -2.69
C GLU A 35 56.15 12.92 -1.96
N GLU A 36 55.71 14.02 -2.58
CA GLU A 36 55.68 15.33 -1.94
C GLU A 36 54.75 15.34 -0.73
N LEU A 37 53.61 14.66 -0.79
CA LEU A 37 52.71 14.53 0.36
C LEU A 37 53.36 13.76 1.51
N ARG A 38 54.13 12.70 1.22
CA ARG A 38 54.92 12.00 2.23
C ARG A 38 55.97 12.91 2.84
N GLN A 39 56.65 13.71 2.02
CA GLN A 39 57.65 14.68 2.49
C GLN A 39 57.00 15.77 3.37
N MET A 40 55.85 16.31 2.98
CA MET A 40 55.09 17.27 3.79
C MET A 40 54.74 16.69 5.17
N ILE A 41 54.23 15.45 5.21
CA ILE A 41 53.91 14.78 6.48
C ILE A 41 55.17 14.58 7.32
N HIS A 42 56.31 14.23 6.72
CA HIS A 42 57.60 14.10 7.43
C HIS A 42 58.14 15.44 7.97
N ILE A 43 57.79 16.57 7.37
CA ILE A 43 58.14 17.89 7.90
C ILE A 43 57.33 18.18 9.18
N GLN A 44 56.06 17.76 9.19
CA GLN A 44 55.09 18.04 10.26
C GLN A 44 55.06 17.01 11.39
N THR A 45 55.87 15.95 11.29
CA THR A 45 55.94 14.84 12.26
C THR A 45 57.38 14.52 12.63
N VAL A 46 57.60 14.07 13.86
CA VAL A 46 58.87 13.52 14.34
C VAL A 46 58.97 12.05 13.94
N LYS A 47 57.90 11.29 14.16
CA LYS A 47 57.83 9.86 13.81
C LYS A 47 57.26 9.71 12.42
N ARG A 48 58.09 9.31 11.44
CA ARG A 48 57.68 9.06 10.05
C ARG A 48 56.59 7.97 10.01
N PRO A 49 55.31 8.31 9.82
CA PRO A 49 54.24 7.33 9.90
C PRO A 49 54.21 6.51 8.61
N LYS A 50 54.21 5.17 8.72
CA LYS A 50 53.99 4.29 7.57
C LYS A 50 52.51 4.30 7.21
N LEU A 51 52.11 5.25 6.37
CA LEU A 51 50.73 5.36 5.88
C LEU A 51 50.53 4.48 4.63
N PRO A 52 49.50 3.60 4.62
CA PRO A 52 49.16 2.82 3.43
C PRO A 52 48.81 3.72 2.25
N THR A 53 49.25 3.33 1.04
CA THR A 53 49.06 4.13 -0.18
C THR A 53 47.63 4.61 -0.43
N PRO A 54 46.56 3.83 -0.17
CA PRO A 54 45.19 4.32 -0.32
C PRO A 54 44.85 5.53 0.57
N PHE A 55 45.39 5.59 1.79
CA PHE A 55 45.19 6.73 2.68
C PHE A 55 45.94 7.96 2.17
N VAL A 56 47.19 7.78 1.72
CA VAL A 56 48.00 8.86 1.14
C VAL A 56 47.35 9.41 -0.14
N ASN A 57 46.79 8.54 -0.99
CA ASN A 57 46.00 8.94 -2.16
C ASN A 57 44.77 9.76 -1.77
N GLY A 58 44.02 9.33 -0.74
CA GLY A 58 42.87 10.07 -0.22
C GLY A 58 43.23 11.47 0.28
N PHE A 59 44.31 11.59 1.04
CA PHE A 59 44.83 12.88 1.49
C PHE A 59 45.30 13.77 0.32
N LEU A 60 45.93 13.19 -0.70
CA LEU A 60 46.36 13.95 -1.88
C LEU A 60 45.16 14.51 -2.67
N HIS A 61 44.04 13.78 -2.75
CA HIS A 61 42.82 14.28 -3.39
C HIS A 61 42.13 15.41 -2.60
N LEU A 62 42.35 15.49 -1.29
CA LEU A 62 41.87 16.59 -0.44
C LEU A 62 42.77 17.84 -0.49
N ARG A 63 43.87 17.82 -1.26
CA ARG A 63 44.84 18.93 -1.33
C ARG A 63 44.25 20.27 -1.76
N LEU A 64 43.23 20.27 -2.62
CA LEU A 64 42.59 21.51 -3.09
C LEU A 64 41.82 22.23 -1.97
N LEU A 65 41.29 21.49 -1.00
CA LEU A 65 40.68 22.01 0.22
C LEU A 65 41.74 22.64 1.14
N TYR A 66 42.90 21.99 1.26
CA TYR A 66 44.05 22.54 1.96
C TYR A 66 44.67 23.75 1.24
N PHE A 67 44.65 23.79 -0.10
CA PHE A 67 45.17 24.88 -0.93
C PHE A 67 44.42 26.19 -0.69
N LEU A 68 43.09 26.16 -0.59
CA LEU A 68 42.27 27.32 -0.23
C LEU A 68 42.59 27.86 1.17
N ILE A 69 42.84 26.97 2.12
CA ILE A 69 43.22 27.34 3.49
C ILE A 69 44.64 27.93 3.48
N LEU A 70 45.63 27.23 2.92
CA LEU A 70 47.03 27.67 2.87
C LEU A 70 47.23 28.99 2.09
N THR A 71 46.52 29.21 0.97
CA THR A 71 46.58 30.49 0.23
C THR A 71 45.95 31.64 1.02
N SER A 72 44.85 31.39 1.75
CA SER A 72 44.28 32.39 2.67
C SER A 72 45.21 32.70 3.85
N LEU A 73 46.01 31.72 4.29
CA LEU A 73 46.94 31.84 5.42
C LEU A 73 48.26 32.51 5.06
N LEU A 74 48.79 32.28 3.85
CA LEU A 74 50.01 32.90 3.35
C LEU A 74 49.75 34.31 2.78
N GLY A 75 48.52 34.62 2.37
CA GLY A 75 48.07 35.95 1.93
C GLY A 75 47.43 36.81 3.02
N TYR A 76 47.58 36.43 4.30
CA TYR A 76 46.91 37.11 5.41
C TYR A 76 47.63 38.42 5.76
N ASP A 77 46.96 39.55 5.53
CA ASP A 77 47.43 40.89 5.89
C ASP A 77 47.74 40.96 7.40
N SER A 78 48.94 41.41 7.74
CA SER A 78 49.41 41.53 9.14
C SER A 78 48.47 42.39 9.98
N ALA A 79 47.78 43.37 9.37
CA ALA A 79 46.77 44.19 10.04
C ALA A 79 45.54 43.39 10.48
N LYS A 80 45.10 42.40 9.69
CA LYS A 80 43.98 41.52 10.06
C LYS A 80 44.38 40.53 11.14
N ILE A 81 45.62 40.04 11.17
CA ILE A 81 46.10 39.12 12.22
C ILE A 81 46.03 39.81 13.58
N GLU A 82 46.49 41.06 13.65
CA GLU A 82 46.48 41.84 14.88
C GLU A 82 45.04 42.06 15.41
N GLU A 83 44.07 42.32 14.52
CA GLU A 83 42.65 42.41 14.91
C GLU A 83 42.14 41.12 15.58
N HIS A 84 42.56 39.95 15.09
CA HIS A 84 42.19 38.66 15.69
C HIS A 84 42.85 38.46 17.05
N TYR A 85 44.10 38.89 17.23
CA TYR A 85 44.76 38.85 18.53
C TYR A 85 44.08 39.76 19.55
N GLN A 86 43.58 40.93 19.15
CA GLN A 86 42.80 41.80 20.04
C GLN A 86 41.48 41.14 20.46
N LYS A 87 40.80 40.42 19.57
CA LYS A 87 39.59 39.63 19.91
C LYS A 87 39.92 38.47 20.84
N LEU A 88 41.03 37.78 20.63
CA LEU A 88 41.47 36.68 21.51
C LEU A 88 41.76 37.14 22.94
N ARG A 89 42.30 38.35 23.15
CA ARG A 89 42.48 38.93 24.50
C ARG A 89 41.18 39.09 25.29
N GLN A 90 40.04 39.18 24.60
CA GLN A 90 38.72 39.35 25.23
C GLN A 90 38.08 38.01 25.63
N VAL A 91 38.66 36.88 25.23
CA VAL A 91 38.13 35.55 25.51
C VAL A 91 38.34 35.19 26.98
N LYS A 92 37.23 35.03 27.72
CA LYS A 92 37.23 34.65 29.15
C LYS A 92 37.05 33.14 29.42
N SER A 93 36.66 32.39 28.39
CA SER A 93 36.47 30.94 28.51
C SER A 93 37.79 30.24 28.80
N PRO A 94 37.80 29.15 29.60
CA PRO A 94 38.98 28.30 29.72
C PRO A 94 39.47 27.86 28.34
N ALA A 95 40.77 27.96 28.11
CA ALA A 95 41.42 27.56 26.86
C ALA A 95 42.54 26.54 27.13
N LEU A 96 42.66 25.53 26.27
CA LEU A 96 43.80 24.62 26.24
C LEU A 96 44.66 24.93 25.01
N ILE A 97 45.96 25.12 25.20
CA ILE A 97 46.95 25.35 24.14
C ILE A 97 47.87 24.14 24.11
N LEU A 98 47.95 23.46 22.97
CA LEU A 98 48.81 22.30 22.76
C LEU A 98 49.87 22.63 21.70
N TRP A 99 51.14 22.32 21.99
CA TRP A 99 52.26 22.60 21.08
C TRP A 99 53.32 21.49 21.08
N GLY A 100 53.97 21.28 19.94
CA GLY A 100 55.10 20.35 19.81
C GLY A 100 56.43 21.07 20.01
N ARG A 101 57.33 20.55 20.84
CA ARG A 101 58.64 21.19 21.07
C ARG A 101 59.49 21.29 19.81
N GLN A 102 59.33 20.35 18.87
CA GLN A 102 60.10 20.23 17.63
C GLN A 102 59.30 20.73 16.41
N ASP A 103 58.28 21.55 16.62
CA ASP A 103 57.48 22.12 15.52
C ASP A 103 58.38 22.94 14.56
N LYS A 104 58.39 22.51 13.29
CA LYS A 104 59.19 23.07 12.20
C LYS A 104 58.44 24.09 11.35
N ILE A 105 57.13 24.25 11.59
CA ILE A 105 56.31 25.26 10.92
C ILE A 105 56.31 26.53 11.78
N TYR A 106 55.93 26.41 13.06
CA TYR A 106 55.96 27.52 14.03
C TYR A 106 56.73 27.10 15.27
N THR A 107 57.72 27.89 15.71
CA THR A 107 58.51 27.46 16.86
C THR A 107 57.66 27.42 18.14
N VAL A 108 58.14 26.65 19.13
CA VAL A 108 57.48 26.48 20.42
C VAL A 108 57.24 27.79 21.19
N SER A 109 57.92 28.88 20.87
CA SER A 109 57.66 30.19 21.50
C SER A 109 56.26 30.75 21.18
N GLY A 110 55.63 30.27 20.11
CA GLY A 110 54.23 30.55 19.79
C GLY A 110 53.27 30.12 20.91
N ALA A 111 53.57 29.02 21.62
CA ALA A 111 52.75 28.55 22.72
C ALA A 111 52.67 29.57 23.88
N GLU A 112 53.81 30.19 24.22
CA GLU A 112 53.88 31.23 25.25
C GLU A 112 53.25 32.54 24.78
N PHE A 113 53.38 32.87 23.50
CA PHE A 113 52.67 34.00 22.91
C PHE A 113 51.15 33.86 23.08
N PHE A 114 50.57 32.71 22.71
CA PHE A 114 49.13 32.48 22.89
C PHE A 114 48.72 32.40 24.36
N ARG A 115 49.56 31.86 25.24
CA ARG A 115 49.34 31.88 26.69
C ARG A 115 49.26 33.31 27.23
N SER A 116 50.10 34.22 26.72
CA SER A 116 50.07 35.64 27.09
C SER A 116 48.80 36.37 26.61
N LEU A 117 48.21 35.93 25.49
CA LEU A 117 46.97 36.49 24.96
C LEU A 117 45.72 35.98 25.68
N LEU A 118 45.73 34.73 26.13
CA LEU A 118 44.58 34.07 26.76
C LEU A 118 44.79 33.94 28.27
N SER A 119 44.24 34.89 29.02
CA SER A 119 44.43 35.00 30.49
C SER A 119 43.94 33.78 31.29
N ASN A 120 43.00 32.99 30.75
CA ASN A 120 42.50 31.75 31.33
C ASN A 120 42.87 30.55 30.46
N SER A 121 44.18 30.28 30.33
CA SER A 121 44.69 29.20 29.50
C SER A 121 45.60 28.22 30.23
N GLU A 122 45.44 26.93 29.90
CA GLU A 122 46.39 25.87 30.18
C GLU A 122 47.24 25.66 28.92
N CYS A 123 48.56 25.52 29.08
CA CYS A 123 49.48 25.28 27.98
C CYS A 123 50.27 24.00 28.23
N VAL A 124 50.23 23.08 27.27
CA VAL A 124 50.94 21.80 27.32
C VAL A 124 51.85 21.69 26.11
N ILE A 125 53.15 21.53 26.37
CA ILE A 125 54.17 21.34 25.35
C ILE A 125 54.59 19.87 25.37
N PHE A 126 54.47 19.18 24.23
CA PHE A 126 54.88 17.79 24.09
C PHE A 126 56.34 17.69 23.61
N ASP A 127 57.14 16.92 24.36
CA ASP A 127 58.48 16.50 23.93
C ASP A 127 58.38 15.45 22.82
N ASP A 128 59.38 15.39 21.93
CA ASP A 128 59.40 14.51 20.74
C ASP A 128 58.14 14.61 19.86
N CYS A 129 57.65 15.85 19.67
CA CYS A 129 56.45 16.14 18.89
C CYS A 129 56.66 17.37 18.01
N CYS A 130 56.20 17.31 16.76
CA CYS A 130 56.20 18.40 15.80
C CYS A 130 54.79 19.03 15.72
N HIS A 131 54.47 19.72 14.62
CA HIS A 131 53.22 20.45 14.40
C HIS A 131 51.98 19.55 14.46
N PHE A 132 52.06 18.33 13.88
CA PHE A 132 50.93 17.42 13.81
C PHE A 132 50.80 16.56 15.08
N LEU A 133 50.44 17.21 16.18
CA LEU A 133 50.31 16.67 17.54
C LEU A 133 49.56 15.33 17.59
N ALA A 134 48.43 15.26 16.87
CA ALA A 134 47.57 14.08 16.82
C ALA A 134 48.22 12.86 16.14
N ILE A 135 49.26 13.05 15.32
CA ILE A 135 49.99 11.95 14.66
C ILE A 135 51.21 11.54 15.49
N ASP A 136 52.00 12.49 15.98
CA ASP A 136 53.20 12.18 16.76
C ASP A 136 52.87 11.63 18.16
N LYS A 137 51.83 12.19 18.79
CA LYS A 137 51.44 11.94 20.18
C LYS A 137 49.91 11.76 20.31
N PRO A 138 49.29 10.77 19.63
CA PRO A 138 47.83 10.62 19.59
C PRO A 138 47.20 10.46 20.98
N GLU A 139 47.79 9.61 21.82
CA GLU A 139 47.27 9.30 23.15
C GLU A 139 47.42 10.47 24.13
N GLU A 140 48.58 11.12 24.14
CA GLU A 140 48.84 12.28 24.99
C GLU A 140 47.96 13.47 24.57
N THR A 141 47.86 13.73 23.27
CA THR A 141 46.95 14.75 22.72
C THR A 141 45.50 14.48 23.12
N ALA A 142 45.01 13.26 22.91
CA ALA A 142 43.64 12.89 23.28
C ALA A 142 43.41 13.00 24.79
N ARG A 143 44.36 12.55 25.61
CA ARG A 143 44.26 12.60 27.07
C ARG A 143 44.20 14.04 27.56
N SER A 144 45.07 14.93 27.07
CA SER A 144 45.08 16.35 27.45
C SER A 144 43.76 17.03 27.09
N ILE A 145 43.23 16.77 25.90
CA ILE A 145 41.93 17.30 25.47
C ILE A 145 40.82 16.79 26.41
N LEU A 146 40.70 15.47 26.58
CA LEU A 146 39.64 14.87 27.39
C LEU A 146 39.70 15.34 28.85
N THR A 147 40.89 15.35 29.45
CA THR A 147 41.08 15.81 30.84
C THR A 147 40.69 17.27 31.01
N PHE A 148 41.07 18.13 30.06
CA PHE A 148 40.70 19.54 30.08
C PHE A 148 39.19 19.73 29.97
N PHE A 149 38.55 19.01 29.04
CA PHE A 149 37.09 19.09 28.88
C PHE A 149 36.37 18.50 30.09
N ASP A 150 36.80 17.38 30.66
CA ASP A 150 36.17 16.77 31.84
C ASP A 150 36.31 17.64 33.08
N SER A 151 37.49 18.22 33.30
CA SER A 151 37.75 19.11 34.45
C SER A 151 36.94 20.41 34.38
N ASN A 152 36.61 20.87 33.16
CA ASN A 152 35.82 22.07 32.92
C ASN A 152 34.35 21.79 32.52
N ALA A 153 33.97 20.52 32.36
CA ALA A 153 32.60 20.06 32.09
C ALA A 153 31.83 19.71 33.37
N ASN A 154 32.50 19.66 34.52
CA ASN A 154 31.82 19.54 35.79
C ASN A 154 30.89 20.74 36.01
N CYS A 155 29.61 20.45 36.30
CA CYS A 155 28.72 21.39 36.96
C CYS A 155 29.50 21.98 38.14
N GLN A 156 29.71 23.30 38.15
CA GLN A 156 30.39 23.98 39.23
C GLN A 156 29.69 23.64 40.55
N ASP A 157 30.39 22.90 41.42
CA ASP A 157 30.12 22.82 42.84
C ASP A 157 30.25 24.23 43.43
N ASN A 158 29.14 24.95 43.48
CA ASN A 158 28.98 26.11 44.34
C ASN A 158 27.90 25.79 45.36
N ILE A 159 28.37 25.36 46.54
CA ILE A 159 27.72 25.43 47.85
C ILE A 159 26.20 25.22 47.83
N ASN A 160 25.73 23.95 47.81
CA ASN A 160 24.50 23.44 48.47
C ASN A 160 24.33 21.91 48.22
N GLY A 161 25.18 21.10 48.86
CA GLY A 161 25.39 19.66 48.59
C GLY A 161 24.23 18.66 48.80
N ILE A 162 22.99 19.10 49.03
CA ILE A 162 21.84 18.18 49.22
C ILE A 162 20.85 18.25 48.04
N GLU A 163 20.67 19.42 47.41
CA GLU A 163 19.71 19.60 46.32
C GLU A 163 20.25 19.03 44.98
N ASP A 164 21.57 19.07 44.78
CA ASP A 164 22.23 18.58 43.56
C ASP A 164 22.34 17.04 43.50
N THR A 165 22.57 16.36 44.62
CA THR A 165 22.59 14.88 44.68
C THR A 165 21.23 14.29 44.32
N HIS A 166 20.14 14.95 44.74
CA HIS A 166 18.78 14.57 44.37
C HIS A 166 18.49 14.84 42.89
N ARG A 167 18.95 15.97 42.32
CA ARG A 167 18.78 16.30 40.90
C ARG A 167 19.53 15.32 40.00
N CYS A 168 20.76 14.93 40.34
CA CYS A 168 21.51 13.93 39.59
C CYS A 168 20.86 12.54 39.65
N ARG A 169 20.43 12.09 40.84
CA ARG A 169 19.72 10.80 40.98
C ARG A 169 18.38 10.78 40.22
N LEU A 170 17.64 11.88 40.23
CA LEU A 170 16.37 12.02 39.51
C LEU A 170 16.61 12.01 37.99
N THR A 171 17.66 12.70 37.52
CA THR A 171 18.07 12.71 36.11
C THR A 171 18.42 11.32 35.61
N THR A 172 19.27 10.58 36.35
CA THR A 172 19.65 9.21 35.99
C THR A 172 18.45 8.27 36.00
N ARG A 173 17.55 8.39 37.00
CA ARG A 173 16.33 7.56 37.07
C ARG A 173 15.37 7.82 35.91
N ILE A 174 15.11 9.09 35.58
CA ILE A 174 14.23 9.46 34.45
C ILE A 174 14.83 8.98 33.13
N TYR A 175 16.15 9.10 32.95
CA TYR A 175 16.84 8.60 31.77
C TYR A 175 16.73 7.07 31.63
N VAL A 176 17.00 6.31 32.71
CA VAL A 176 16.90 4.84 32.68
C VAL A 176 15.46 4.39 32.43
N LEU A 177 14.48 5.01 33.08
CA LEU A 177 13.07 4.68 32.86
C LEU A 177 12.62 5.00 31.44
N SER A 178 13.03 6.14 30.88
CA SER A 178 12.75 6.52 29.49
C SER A 178 13.38 5.54 28.49
N LEU A 179 14.61 5.10 28.75
CA LEU A 179 15.30 4.13 27.90
C LEU A 179 14.60 2.76 27.94
N VAL A 180 14.22 2.28 29.12
CA VAL A 180 13.49 1.00 29.27
C VAL A 180 12.13 1.07 28.59
N ALA A 181 11.38 2.17 28.75
CA ALA A 181 10.09 2.36 28.09
C ALA A 181 10.23 2.33 26.55
N LEU A 182 11.27 2.96 26.01
CA LEU A 182 11.56 2.98 24.59
C LEU A 182 11.96 1.59 24.05
N LEU A 183 12.77 0.84 24.80
CA LEU A 183 13.11 -0.55 24.46
C LEU A 183 11.88 -1.46 24.49
N PHE A 184 10.99 -1.28 25.47
CA PHE A 184 9.75 -2.04 25.57
C PHE A 184 8.77 -1.72 24.42
N LEU A 185 8.62 -0.43 24.09
CA LEU A 185 7.79 0.02 22.97
C LEU A 185 8.27 -0.58 21.65
N THR A 186 9.58 -0.57 21.42
CA THR A 186 10.16 -1.08 20.16
C THR A 186 10.15 -2.60 20.08
N ALA A 187 10.36 -3.32 21.20
CA ALA A 187 10.14 -4.77 21.27
C ALA A 187 8.67 -5.12 20.99
N SER A 188 7.73 -4.34 21.51
CA SER A 188 6.30 -4.52 21.25
C SER A 188 5.99 -4.28 19.77
N ILE A 189 6.42 -3.16 19.20
CA ILE A 189 6.24 -2.86 17.77
C ILE A 189 6.85 -3.97 16.91
N ALA A 190 8.06 -4.44 17.23
CA ALA A 190 8.69 -5.55 16.51
C ALA A 190 7.89 -6.86 16.61
N ALA A 191 7.24 -7.13 17.75
CA ALA A 191 6.39 -8.30 17.94
C ALA A 191 5.07 -8.20 17.14
N PHE A 192 4.55 -6.99 16.92
CA PHE A 192 3.30 -6.77 16.17
C PHE A 192 3.50 -6.51 14.67
N VAL A 193 4.72 -6.24 14.20
CA VAL A 193 5.01 -6.06 12.77
C VAL A 193 5.04 -7.43 12.09
N VAL A 194 3.96 -7.73 11.38
CA VAL A 194 3.83 -8.94 10.56
C VAL A 194 4.31 -8.67 9.14
N ARG A 195 4.99 -9.64 8.50
CA ARG A 195 5.40 -9.51 7.10
C ARG A 195 4.47 -10.30 6.20
N THR A 196 4.06 -9.66 5.11
CA THR A 196 3.39 -10.33 4.00
C THR A 196 4.43 -10.87 3.03
N ILE A 197 4.40 -12.18 2.79
CA ILE A 197 5.24 -12.85 1.78
C ILE A 197 4.36 -13.28 0.63
N GLU A 198 4.76 -12.95 -0.59
CA GLU A 198 4.12 -13.43 -1.82
C GLU A 198 4.76 -14.76 -2.24
N ASN A 199 3.92 -15.77 -2.43
CA ASN A 199 4.29 -17.06 -3.00
C ASN A 199 3.70 -17.17 -4.39
N ILE A 200 4.45 -17.78 -5.31
CA ILE A 200 4.07 -17.92 -6.72
C ILE A 200 4.06 -19.41 -7.08
N VAL A 201 2.96 -19.86 -7.68
CA VAL A 201 2.81 -21.21 -8.25
C VAL A 201 2.67 -21.05 -9.76
N SER A 202 3.57 -21.65 -10.52
CA SER A 202 3.57 -21.59 -11.99
C SER A 202 2.60 -22.61 -12.57
N SER A 203 1.75 -22.19 -13.52
CA SER A 203 0.82 -23.04 -14.28
C SER A 203 0.09 -24.12 -13.45
N PRO A 204 -0.70 -23.72 -12.44
CA PRO A 204 -1.36 -24.69 -11.55
C PRO A 204 -2.40 -25.52 -12.29
N SER A 205 -2.58 -26.76 -11.84
CA SER A 205 -3.69 -27.62 -12.28
C SER A 205 -5.04 -27.13 -11.72
N LEU A 206 -6.15 -27.54 -12.33
CA LEU A 206 -7.50 -27.21 -11.84
C LEU A 206 -7.69 -27.59 -10.36
N SER A 207 -7.25 -28.79 -9.96
CA SER A 207 -7.32 -29.26 -8.57
C SER A 207 -6.46 -28.42 -7.62
N GLU A 208 -5.30 -27.99 -8.08
CA GLU A 208 -4.39 -27.16 -7.28
C GLU A 208 -4.95 -25.75 -7.11
N PHE A 209 -5.53 -25.17 -8.16
CA PHE A 209 -6.26 -23.91 -8.07
C PHE A 209 -7.45 -24.00 -7.11
N GLU A 210 -8.28 -25.04 -7.20
CA GLU A 210 -9.40 -25.22 -6.26
C GLU A 210 -8.92 -25.34 -4.81
N HIS A 211 -7.77 -25.99 -4.58
CA HIS A 211 -7.15 -26.07 -3.26
C HIS A 211 -6.64 -24.70 -2.78
N LEU A 212 -5.98 -23.94 -3.65
CA LEU A 212 -5.49 -22.59 -3.35
C LEU A 212 -6.64 -21.62 -3.04
N VAL A 213 -7.74 -21.68 -3.78
CA VAL A 213 -8.94 -20.87 -3.53
C VAL A 213 -9.53 -21.14 -2.15
N ARG A 214 -9.59 -22.41 -1.72
CA ARG A 214 -10.08 -22.78 -0.38
C ARG A 214 -9.13 -22.31 0.73
N ARG A 215 -7.82 -22.31 0.46
CA ARG A 215 -6.79 -21.98 1.46
C ARG A 215 -6.55 -20.48 1.60
N TYR A 216 -6.62 -19.74 0.50
CA TYR A 216 -6.25 -18.32 0.39
C TYR A 216 -7.30 -17.49 -0.37
N PRO A 217 -8.58 -17.48 0.04
CA PRO A 217 -9.67 -16.90 -0.75
C PRO A 217 -9.55 -15.39 -1.01
N ASN A 218 -8.90 -14.64 -0.10
CA ASN A 218 -8.84 -13.19 -0.15
C ASN A 218 -7.58 -12.64 -0.82
N THR A 219 -6.55 -13.47 -1.00
CA THR A 219 -5.22 -13.00 -1.43
C THR A 219 -4.72 -13.70 -2.69
N LEU A 220 -5.42 -14.74 -3.16
CA LEU A 220 -5.08 -15.46 -4.38
C LEU A 220 -5.40 -14.63 -5.62
N ASN A 221 -4.41 -14.49 -6.49
CA ASN A 221 -4.53 -13.85 -7.79
C ASN A 221 -3.93 -14.76 -8.87
N CYS A 222 -4.70 -15.09 -9.89
CA CYS A 222 -4.33 -16.05 -10.93
C CYS A 222 -4.62 -15.47 -12.31
N PRO A 223 -3.74 -14.65 -12.91
CA PRO A 223 -3.95 -14.10 -14.25
C PRO A 223 -4.14 -15.21 -15.31
N CYS A 224 -5.21 -15.10 -16.11
CA CYS A 224 -5.47 -15.97 -17.25
C CYS A 224 -4.56 -15.60 -18.44
N THR A 225 -4.20 -16.59 -19.27
CA THR A 225 -3.58 -16.33 -20.58
C THR A 225 -4.58 -15.71 -21.54
N ASN A 226 -5.83 -16.21 -21.55
CA ASN A 226 -6.94 -15.64 -22.31
C ASN A 226 -7.93 -15.00 -21.35
N TRP A 227 -8.18 -13.71 -21.53
CA TRP A 227 -9.08 -12.92 -20.68
C TRP A 227 -10.47 -12.69 -21.31
N ALA A 228 -10.67 -13.10 -22.57
CA ALA A 228 -11.95 -13.10 -23.26
C ALA A 228 -12.28 -14.54 -23.71
N ILE A 229 -13.26 -15.17 -23.07
CA ILE A 229 -13.60 -16.58 -23.28
C ILE A 229 -15.05 -16.67 -23.78
N GLY A 230 -15.27 -17.28 -24.94
CA GLY A 230 -16.62 -17.48 -25.50
C GLY A 230 -17.50 -18.34 -24.58
N TYR A 231 -18.76 -17.93 -24.38
CA TYR A 231 -19.70 -18.67 -23.54
C TYR A 231 -20.01 -20.06 -24.13
N ASP A 232 -19.97 -20.20 -25.45
CA ASP A 232 -20.13 -21.46 -26.19
C ASP A 232 -19.17 -22.58 -25.74
N LYS A 233 -17.99 -22.22 -25.21
CA LYS A 233 -16.96 -23.20 -24.82
C LYS A 233 -17.24 -23.93 -23.52
N PHE A 234 -18.02 -23.32 -22.61
CA PHE A 234 -18.13 -23.85 -21.25
C PHE A 234 -19.52 -23.73 -20.63
N VAL A 235 -20.41 -22.88 -21.13
CA VAL A 235 -21.77 -22.74 -20.60
C VAL A 235 -22.76 -23.57 -21.40
N THR A 236 -23.62 -24.29 -20.70
CA THR A 236 -24.77 -24.98 -21.28
C THR A 236 -26.03 -24.53 -20.54
N ILE A 237 -27.04 -24.12 -21.30
CA ILE A 237 -28.31 -23.60 -20.78
C ILE A 237 -29.42 -24.53 -21.21
N ASP A 238 -30.14 -25.08 -20.23
CA ASP A 238 -31.29 -25.92 -20.47
C ASP A 238 -32.58 -25.13 -20.23
N LEU A 239 -33.30 -24.83 -21.31
CA LEU A 239 -34.60 -24.15 -21.28
C LEU A 239 -35.71 -25.16 -21.05
N GLN A 240 -36.51 -24.97 -19.99
CA GLN A 240 -37.70 -25.75 -19.71
C GLN A 240 -38.93 -24.92 -20.04
N TYR A 241 -39.69 -25.33 -21.04
CA TYR A 241 -40.92 -24.64 -21.45
C TYR A 241 -42.15 -25.17 -20.72
N HIS A 242 -43.19 -24.35 -20.70
CA HIS A 242 -44.49 -24.71 -20.18
C HIS A 242 -45.02 -25.93 -20.93
N GLN A 243 -45.54 -26.90 -20.20
CA GLN A 243 -46.07 -28.17 -20.71
C GLN A 243 -47.11 -28.03 -21.84
N VAL A 244 -47.75 -26.87 -21.97
CA VAL A 244 -48.67 -26.58 -23.09
C VAL A 244 -47.93 -26.64 -24.43
N CYS A 245 -46.69 -26.17 -24.50
CA CYS A 245 -45.87 -26.11 -25.70
C CYS A 245 -45.27 -27.47 -26.12
N SER A 246 -45.51 -28.52 -25.33
CA SER A 246 -45.18 -29.91 -25.66
C SER A 246 -46.39 -30.85 -25.55
N SER A 247 -47.60 -30.27 -25.42
CA SER A 247 -48.84 -31.02 -25.26
C SER A 247 -49.51 -31.31 -26.60
N LYS A 248 -50.36 -32.35 -26.62
CA LYS A 248 -51.22 -32.65 -27.78
C LYS A 248 -52.25 -31.56 -28.09
N LEU A 249 -52.46 -30.60 -27.18
CA LEU A 249 -53.45 -29.53 -27.33
C LEU A 249 -53.03 -28.49 -28.39
N ILE A 250 -51.75 -28.44 -28.74
CA ILE A 250 -51.23 -27.54 -29.78
C ILE A 250 -50.86 -28.29 -31.07
N GLU A 251 -51.10 -29.60 -31.13
CA GLU A 251 -50.88 -30.39 -32.33
C GLU A 251 -51.99 -30.11 -33.35
N GLN A 252 -51.60 -29.97 -34.62
CA GLN A 252 -52.53 -29.69 -35.71
C GLN A 252 -53.66 -30.72 -35.81
N ALA A 253 -53.36 -32.00 -35.58
CA ALA A 253 -54.34 -33.08 -35.61
C ALA A 253 -55.45 -32.92 -34.55
N TRP A 254 -55.13 -32.37 -33.37
CA TRP A 254 -56.13 -32.05 -32.36
C TRP A 254 -56.96 -30.84 -32.76
N ILE A 255 -56.32 -29.77 -33.23
CA ILE A 255 -57.00 -28.53 -33.65
C ILE A 255 -58.01 -28.84 -34.78
N GLU A 256 -57.64 -29.68 -35.74
CA GLU A 256 -58.52 -30.15 -36.82
C GLU A 256 -59.66 -31.03 -36.31
N SER A 257 -59.43 -31.86 -35.28
CA SER A 257 -60.47 -32.72 -34.71
C SER A 257 -61.60 -31.96 -34.02
N ILE A 258 -61.31 -30.76 -33.52
CA ILE A 258 -62.30 -29.87 -32.89
C ILE A 258 -62.78 -28.76 -33.84
N TYR A 259 -62.17 -28.64 -35.04
CA TYR A 259 -62.58 -27.67 -36.04
C TYR A 259 -63.90 -28.08 -36.69
N ILE A 260 -64.78 -27.11 -36.90
CA ILE A 260 -66.04 -27.30 -37.62
C ILE A 260 -66.19 -26.22 -38.67
N GLU A 261 -66.53 -26.66 -39.87
CA GLU A 261 -66.80 -25.78 -40.99
C GLU A 261 -68.14 -25.03 -40.78
N LYS A 262 -68.11 -23.71 -40.96
CA LYS A 262 -69.24 -22.78 -40.75
C LYS A 262 -70.50 -23.12 -41.56
N ASN A 263 -70.37 -23.94 -42.61
CA ASN A 263 -71.47 -24.40 -43.47
C ASN A 263 -72.19 -25.65 -42.96
N SER A 264 -71.80 -26.20 -41.81
CA SER A 264 -72.54 -27.28 -41.18
C SER A 264 -73.89 -26.74 -40.69
N THR A 265 -74.99 -27.39 -41.10
CA THR A 265 -76.40 -26.99 -40.89
C THR A 265 -76.83 -26.85 -39.41
N PHE A 266 -75.91 -27.07 -38.46
CA PHE A 266 -76.12 -27.05 -37.02
C PHE A 266 -75.19 -26.07 -36.26
N ALA A 267 -74.27 -25.37 -36.94
CA ALA A 267 -73.32 -24.47 -36.29
C ALA A 267 -73.88 -23.03 -36.24
N THR A 268 -74.37 -22.61 -35.07
CA THR A 268 -74.59 -21.19 -34.77
C THR A 268 -73.25 -20.46 -34.64
N SER A 269 -73.20 -19.15 -34.88
CA SER A 269 -71.99 -18.32 -34.68
C SER A 269 -71.37 -18.44 -33.28
N ASP A 270 -72.16 -18.89 -32.30
CA ASP A 270 -71.79 -19.04 -30.89
C ASP A 270 -71.23 -20.45 -30.56
N ASP A 271 -70.91 -21.27 -31.57
CA ASP A 271 -70.34 -22.59 -31.35
C ASP A 271 -68.91 -22.46 -30.79
N ILE A 272 -68.75 -22.88 -29.53
CA ILE A 272 -67.48 -22.79 -28.80
C ILE A 272 -66.33 -23.54 -29.49
N ARG A 273 -66.63 -24.49 -30.38
CA ARG A 273 -65.62 -25.26 -31.12
C ARG A 273 -64.81 -24.39 -32.07
N PHE A 274 -65.43 -23.38 -32.68
CA PHE A 274 -64.75 -22.39 -33.51
C PHE A 274 -63.80 -21.50 -32.69
N LEU A 275 -64.25 -21.10 -31.49
CA LEU A 275 -63.43 -20.34 -30.55
C LEU A 275 -62.25 -21.19 -30.03
N LEU A 276 -62.50 -22.46 -29.69
CA LEU A 276 -61.49 -23.37 -29.17
C LEU A 276 -60.43 -23.74 -30.22
N SER A 277 -60.81 -24.00 -31.48
CA SER A 277 -59.85 -24.29 -32.54
C SER A 277 -58.92 -23.09 -32.79
N SER A 278 -59.50 -21.89 -32.84
CA SER A 278 -58.75 -20.65 -33.02
C SER A 278 -57.84 -20.35 -31.82
N PHE A 279 -58.33 -20.56 -30.60
CA PHE A 279 -57.56 -20.41 -29.37
C PHE A 279 -56.32 -21.32 -29.37
N TRP A 280 -56.48 -22.62 -29.60
CA TRP A 280 -55.36 -23.55 -29.60
C TRP A 280 -54.37 -23.30 -30.75
N GLN A 281 -54.85 -22.82 -31.89
CA GLN A 281 -54.00 -22.40 -33.00
C GLN A 281 -53.14 -21.19 -32.64
N VAL A 282 -53.70 -20.21 -31.91
CA VAL A 282 -52.95 -19.05 -31.41
C VAL A 282 -51.91 -19.49 -30.36
N ILE A 283 -52.28 -20.34 -29.41
CA ILE A 283 -51.32 -20.86 -28.40
C ILE A 283 -50.20 -21.65 -29.08
N ALA A 284 -50.49 -22.47 -30.10
CA ALA A 284 -49.48 -23.20 -30.86
C ALA A 284 -48.49 -22.24 -31.55
N ALA A 285 -49.00 -21.18 -32.19
CA ALA A 285 -48.17 -20.16 -32.82
C ALA A 285 -47.31 -19.40 -31.80
N LEU A 286 -47.89 -19.00 -30.66
CA LEU A 286 -47.18 -18.30 -29.59
C LEU A 286 -46.08 -19.16 -28.96
N CYS A 287 -46.34 -20.45 -28.71
CA CYS A 287 -45.33 -21.40 -28.27
C CYS A 287 -44.16 -21.48 -29.26
N ARG A 288 -44.46 -21.61 -30.56
CA ARG A 288 -43.44 -21.71 -31.62
C ARG A 288 -42.58 -20.45 -31.71
N VAL A 289 -43.20 -19.27 -31.73
CA VAL A 289 -42.48 -18.00 -31.82
C VAL A 289 -41.66 -17.75 -30.55
N SER A 290 -42.21 -18.04 -29.37
CA SER A 290 -41.49 -17.89 -28.10
C SER A 290 -40.29 -18.83 -28.00
N GLN A 291 -40.44 -20.09 -28.41
CA GLN A 291 -39.35 -21.06 -28.48
C GLN A 291 -38.26 -20.59 -29.42
N GLN A 292 -38.61 -20.18 -30.64
CA GLN A 292 -37.64 -19.67 -31.61
C GLN A 292 -36.89 -18.45 -31.05
N ALA A 293 -37.61 -17.48 -30.50
CA ALA A 293 -37.00 -16.29 -29.90
C ALA A 293 -36.03 -16.66 -28.76
N SER A 294 -36.38 -17.61 -27.89
CA SER A 294 -35.48 -18.06 -26.83
C SER A 294 -34.24 -18.81 -27.34
N ILE A 295 -34.35 -19.53 -28.46
CA ILE A 295 -33.22 -20.18 -29.13
C ILE A 295 -32.30 -19.12 -29.78
N ASP A 296 -32.88 -18.09 -30.38
CA ASP A 296 -32.13 -16.98 -30.95
C ASP A 296 -31.38 -16.22 -29.83
N ALA A 297 -32.02 -16.02 -28.66
CA ALA A 297 -31.39 -15.45 -27.48
C ALA A 297 -30.21 -16.31 -26.97
N LEU A 298 -30.37 -17.64 -26.97
CA LEU A 298 -29.30 -18.57 -26.61
C LEU A 298 -28.12 -18.49 -27.59
N THR A 299 -28.42 -18.41 -28.89
CA THR A 299 -27.40 -18.30 -29.94
C THR A 299 -26.60 -17.00 -29.79
N ALA A 300 -27.29 -15.87 -29.60
CA ALA A 300 -26.65 -14.58 -29.35
C ALA A 300 -25.80 -14.58 -28.05
N PHE A 301 -26.28 -15.25 -27.00
CA PHE A 301 -25.51 -15.43 -25.77
C PHE A 301 -24.24 -16.27 -26.00
N GLN A 302 -24.33 -17.35 -26.78
CA GLN A 302 -23.20 -18.23 -27.09
C GLN A 302 -22.12 -17.53 -27.93
N GLU A 303 -22.50 -16.58 -28.79
CA GLU A 303 -21.57 -15.70 -29.51
C GLU A 303 -20.88 -14.68 -28.60
N GLY A 304 -21.44 -14.42 -27.42
CA GLY A 304 -20.88 -13.54 -26.42
C GLY A 304 -19.62 -14.09 -25.74
N THR A 305 -18.82 -13.18 -25.20
CA THR A 305 -17.59 -13.52 -24.47
C THR A 305 -17.67 -13.08 -23.01
N LEU A 306 -17.21 -13.94 -22.11
CA LEU A 306 -16.91 -13.61 -20.73
C LEU A 306 -15.56 -12.90 -20.63
N LEU A 307 -15.54 -11.71 -20.02
CA LEU A 307 -14.32 -10.97 -19.72
C LEU A 307 -13.85 -11.31 -18.30
N SER A 308 -12.75 -12.06 -18.20
CA SER A 308 -12.20 -12.53 -16.93
C SER A 308 -10.67 -12.48 -16.97
N PRO A 309 -10.03 -11.43 -16.42
CA PRO A 309 -8.58 -11.31 -16.43
C PRO A 309 -7.88 -12.30 -15.48
N THR A 310 -8.64 -12.88 -14.54
CA THR A 310 -8.13 -13.82 -13.53
C THR A 310 -9.01 -15.07 -13.47
N ALA A 311 -8.42 -16.20 -13.11
CA ALA A 311 -9.14 -17.46 -12.97
C ALA A 311 -10.25 -17.31 -11.91
N ALA A 312 -11.50 -17.36 -12.38
CA ALA A 312 -12.68 -17.21 -11.55
C ALA A 312 -13.11 -18.53 -10.91
N THR A 313 -13.86 -18.45 -9.81
CA THR A 313 -14.42 -19.64 -9.16
C THR A 313 -15.67 -20.14 -9.90
N ARG A 314 -16.01 -21.42 -9.72
CA ARG A 314 -17.23 -22.02 -10.29
C ARG A 314 -18.49 -21.21 -9.98
N GLN A 315 -18.62 -20.76 -8.73
CA GLN A 315 -19.77 -19.97 -8.30
C GLN A 315 -19.83 -18.63 -9.05
N LEU A 316 -18.72 -17.90 -9.12
CA LEU A 316 -18.66 -16.60 -9.79
C LEU A 316 -19.03 -16.72 -11.27
N ILE A 317 -18.49 -17.73 -11.96
CA ILE A 317 -18.78 -17.97 -13.38
C ILE A 317 -20.24 -18.34 -13.59
N THR A 318 -20.78 -19.21 -12.75
CA THR A 318 -22.19 -19.61 -12.85
C THR A 318 -23.10 -18.39 -12.67
N THR A 319 -22.81 -17.54 -11.69
CA THR A 319 -23.57 -16.30 -11.46
C THR A 319 -23.43 -15.31 -12.62
N GLN A 320 -22.23 -15.13 -13.17
CA GLN A 320 -22.00 -14.24 -14.31
C GLN A 320 -22.70 -14.74 -15.58
N ALA A 321 -22.59 -16.04 -15.89
CA ALA A 321 -23.27 -16.66 -17.02
C ALA A 321 -24.80 -16.54 -16.89
N GLN A 322 -25.35 -16.78 -15.69
CA GLN A 322 -26.78 -16.60 -15.42
C GLN A 322 -27.21 -15.15 -15.64
N ALA A 323 -26.50 -14.17 -15.08
CA ALA A 323 -26.84 -12.76 -15.25
C ALA A 323 -26.75 -12.30 -16.73
N ALA A 324 -25.72 -12.76 -17.44
CA ALA A 324 -25.53 -12.45 -18.85
C ALA A 324 -26.65 -13.02 -19.72
N PHE A 325 -26.99 -14.30 -19.57
CA PHE A 325 -28.11 -14.90 -20.30
C PHE A 325 -29.46 -14.27 -19.94
N GLY A 326 -29.68 -13.97 -18.65
CA GLY A 326 -30.91 -13.29 -18.20
C GLY A 326 -31.12 -11.94 -18.89
N THR A 327 -30.04 -11.20 -19.15
CA THR A 327 -30.09 -9.92 -19.86
C THR A 327 -30.47 -10.09 -21.34
N TRP A 328 -29.89 -11.09 -22.01
CA TRP A 328 -30.28 -11.44 -23.38
C TRP A 328 -31.74 -11.87 -23.47
N LEU A 329 -32.18 -12.72 -22.54
CA LEU A 329 -33.55 -13.20 -22.49
C LEU A 329 -34.55 -12.05 -22.31
N GLU A 330 -34.24 -11.07 -21.45
CA GLU A 330 -35.10 -9.88 -21.23
C GLU A 330 -35.16 -8.96 -22.46
N THR A 331 -34.03 -8.82 -23.16
CA THR A 331 -33.98 -8.05 -24.41
C THR A 331 -34.86 -8.71 -25.48
N THR A 332 -34.73 -10.03 -25.65
CA THR A 332 -35.56 -10.80 -26.57
C THR A 332 -37.04 -10.76 -26.18
N ARG A 333 -37.37 -10.89 -24.90
CA ARG A 333 -38.73 -10.75 -24.36
C ARG A 333 -39.35 -9.43 -24.81
N THR A 334 -38.63 -8.32 -24.61
CA THR A 334 -39.09 -6.98 -24.97
C THR A 334 -39.30 -6.84 -26.48
N GLN A 335 -38.41 -7.38 -27.30
CA GLN A 335 -38.55 -7.37 -28.75
C GLN A 335 -39.75 -8.20 -29.23
N LEU A 336 -39.92 -9.40 -28.66
CA LEU A 336 -41.03 -10.27 -28.96
C LEU A 336 -42.37 -9.64 -28.59
N ALA A 337 -42.47 -9.05 -27.39
CA ALA A 337 -43.65 -8.32 -26.96
C ALA A 337 -44.00 -7.21 -27.96
N ARG A 338 -43.02 -6.41 -28.39
CA ARG A 338 -43.23 -5.36 -29.40
C ARG A 338 -43.72 -5.90 -30.74
N MET A 339 -43.17 -7.03 -31.21
CA MET A 339 -43.61 -7.66 -32.46
C MET A 339 -45.07 -8.14 -32.36
N ILE A 340 -45.43 -8.79 -31.24
CA ILE A 340 -46.80 -9.23 -30.99
C ILE A 340 -47.76 -8.04 -30.93
N PHE A 341 -47.42 -6.97 -30.18
CA PHE A 341 -48.25 -5.75 -30.12
C PHE A 341 -48.33 -5.00 -31.45
N ALA A 342 -47.30 -5.04 -32.30
CA ALA A 342 -47.34 -4.44 -33.63
C ALA A 342 -48.33 -5.17 -34.56
N THR A 343 -48.38 -6.50 -34.52
CA THR A 343 -49.34 -7.30 -35.31
C THR A 343 -50.80 -7.05 -34.92
N GLN A 344 -51.05 -6.62 -33.67
CA GLN A 344 -52.37 -6.25 -33.17
C GLN A 344 -52.86 -4.89 -33.74
N LYS A 345 -51.95 -3.98 -34.09
CA LYS A 345 -52.32 -2.63 -34.56
C LYS A 345 -52.79 -2.62 -36.01
N ASP A 346 -52.34 -3.57 -36.82
CA ASP A 346 -52.76 -3.73 -38.23
C ASP A 346 -54.05 -4.54 -38.38
N SER A 347 -54.51 -5.23 -37.33
CA SER A 347 -55.81 -5.92 -37.30
C SER A 347 -56.91 -5.00 -36.74
N SER A 348 -57.28 -3.94 -37.48
CA SER A 348 -58.38 -3.04 -37.09
C SER A 348 -59.78 -3.67 -37.11
N ASP A 349 -59.90 -4.99 -37.39
CA ASP A 349 -61.16 -5.76 -37.31
C ASP A 349 -61.17 -6.84 -36.21
N LEU A 350 -60.07 -7.01 -35.47
CA LEU A 350 -60.01 -7.90 -34.29
C LEU A 350 -59.50 -7.09 -33.12
N SER A 351 -60.44 -6.44 -32.44
CA SER A 351 -60.16 -5.77 -31.18
C SER A 351 -59.66 -6.82 -30.19
N VAL A 352 -58.55 -6.56 -29.51
CA VAL A 352 -58.07 -7.45 -28.44
C VAL A 352 -59.03 -7.52 -27.25
N GLN A 353 -60.12 -6.75 -27.24
CA GLN A 353 -61.26 -7.01 -26.37
C GLN A 353 -61.87 -8.41 -26.59
N ASP A 354 -61.68 -9.03 -27.75
CA ASP A 354 -62.10 -10.41 -28.03
C ASP A 354 -61.07 -11.48 -27.57
N LEU A 355 -59.81 -11.10 -27.31
CA LEU A 355 -58.80 -11.99 -26.70
C LEU A 355 -58.79 -11.93 -25.17
N TYR A 356 -59.46 -10.94 -24.55
CA TYR A 356 -59.54 -10.76 -23.10
C TYR A 356 -60.60 -11.64 -22.39
N PHE A 357 -61.29 -12.54 -23.11
CA PHE A 357 -62.31 -13.42 -22.53
C PHE A 357 -62.06 -14.91 -22.84
N VAL A 358 -60.92 -15.44 -22.41
CA VAL A 358 -60.91 -16.82 -21.91
C VAL A 358 -60.13 -16.83 -20.59
N PRO A 359 -60.77 -16.46 -19.46
CA PRO A 359 -60.24 -16.86 -18.17
C PRO A 359 -60.05 -18.37 -18.23
N PHE A 360 -58.87 -18.86 -17.85
CA PHE A 360 -58.70 -20.28 -17.61
C PHE A 360 -59.66 -20.65 -16.47
N MET A 361 -60.84 -21.16 -16.84
CA MET A 361 -61.85 -21.77 -15.97
C MET A 361 -62.00 -21.07 -14.61
N ASN A 362 -62.43 -19.78 -14.58
CA ASN A 362 -62.79 -19.15 -13.32
C ASN A 362 -64.19 -18.52 -13.36
N SER A 363 -65.04 -19.07 -12.50
CA SER A 363 -66.36 -18.64 -11.99
C SER A 363 -67.51 -18.32 -12.96
N GLU A 364 -68.49 -19.24 -12.93
CA GLU A 364 -69.95 -19.01 -12.85
C GLU A 364 -70.78 -18.51 -14.03
N ALA A 365 -70.23 -18.18 -15.21
CA ALA A 365 -71.06 -17.69 -16.33
C ALA A 365 -71.07 -18.54 -17.62
N VAL A 366 -70.46 -19.72 -17.65
CA VAL A 366 -70.73 -20.67 -18.74
C VAL A 366 -71.82 -21.62 -18.27
N ASN A 367 -73.05 -21.36 -18.72
CA ASN A 367 -74.18 -22.24 -18.51
C ASN A 367 -73.83 -23.61 -19.11
N LEU A 368 -73.41 -24.55 -18.25
CA LEU A 368 -72.95 -25.91 -18.59
C LEU A 368 -74.00 -26.72 -19.37
N THR A 369 -75.23 -26.21 -19.48
CA THR A 369 -76.31 -26.77 -20.31
C THR A 369 -76.08 -26.59 -21.83
N LYS A 370 -75.19 -25.70 -22.28
CA LYS A 370 -74.82 -25.57 -23.70
C LYS A 370 -73.58 -26.37 -24.12
N ILE A 371 -72.86 -27.02 -23.18
CA ILE A 371 -71.69 -27.88 -23.46
C ILE A 371 -72.11 -29.32 -23.81
N PHE A 372 -73.27 -29.51 -24.44
CA PHE A 372 -73.84 -30.84 -24.72
C PHE A 372 -73.78 -31.27 -26.20
N VAL A 373 -72.89 -30.68 -27.00
CA VAL A 373 -72.68 -31.11 -28.40
C VAL A 373 -71.19 -31.19 -28.77
N ILE A 374 -70.35 -31.72 -27.88
CA ILE A 374 -69.17 -32.47 -28.34
C ILE A 374 -69.53 -33.94 -28.12
N PRO A 375 -69.83 -34.71 -29.17
CA PRO A 375 -69.99 -36.14 -28.99
C PRO A 375 -68.70 -36.66 -28.35
N VAL A 376 -68.81 -37.38 -27.22
CA VAL A 376 -67.67 -38.01 -26.52
C VAL A 376 -66.84 -38.90 -27.45
N THR A 377 -67.40 -39.27 -28.61
CA THR A 377 -66.74 -39.99 -29.71
C THR A 377 -65.73 -39.16 -30.53
N VAL A 378 -65.64 -37.84 -30.36
CA VAL A 378 -64.73 -36.94 -31.12
C VAL A 378 -63.47 -36.56 -30.33
N ILE A 379 -63.44 -36.76 -29.00
CA ILE A 379 -62.25 -36.49 -28.21
C ILE A 379 -61.25 -37.64 -28.45
N PRO A 380 -60.06 -37.39 -29.02
CA PRO A 380 -59.05 -38.42 -29.17
C PRO A 380 -58.74 -39.03 -27.79
N PRO A 381 -58.65 -40.37 -27.66
CA PRO A 381 -58.59 -41.06 -26.35
C PRO A 381 -57.32 -40.77 -25.51
N ASN A 382 -56.44 -39.89 -25.97
CA ASN A 382 -55.11 -39.66 -25.42
C ASN A 382 -54.81 -38.21 -25.01
N ILE A 383 -55.83 -37.35 -24.84
CA ILE A 383 -55.64 -35.99 -24.36
C ILE A 383 -55.66 -35.98 -22.84
N LYS A 384 -54.52 -35.57 -22.25
CA LYS A 384 -54.34 -35.47 -20.81
C LYS A 384 -54.43 -34.02 -20.37
N ALA A 385 -55.07 -33.79 -19.23
CA ALA A 385 -55.02 -32.49 -18.57
C ALA A 385 -53.57 -32.10 -18.22
N LEU A 386 -53.27 -30.82 -18.37
CA LEU A 386 -51.98 -30.24 -18.01
C LEU A 386 -51.78 -30.29 -16.49
N LYS A 387 -50.59 -30.68 -16.02
CA LYS A 387 -50.26 -30.81 -14.59
C LYS A 387 -49.90 -29.46 -13.99
N PHE A 388 -50.82 -28.85 -13.26
CA PHE A 388 -50.61 -27.52 -12.68
C PHE A 388 -49.49 -27.48 -11.62
N SER A 389 -49.27 -28.56 -10.87
CA SER A 389 -48.26 -28.61 -9.79
C SER A 389 -46.81 -28.46 -10.24
N ALA A 390 -46.54 -28.57 -11.54
CA ALA A 390 -45.20 -28.46 -12.11
C ALA A 390 -44.93 -27.10 -12.79
N SER A 391 -45.89 -26.17 -12.75
CA SER A 391 -45.77 -24.85 -13.39
C SER A 391 -45.50 -23.75 -12.36
N ARG A 392 -44.70 -22.76 -12.75
CA ARG A 392 -44.52 -21.52 -11.98
C ARG A 392 -45.71 -20.56 -12.13
N TYR A 393 -46.51 -20.73 -13.18
CA TYR A 393 -47.67 -19.88 -13.46
C TYR A 393 -48.85 -20.34 -12.60
N ARG A 394 -49.78 -19.44 -12.29
CA ARG A 394 -50.98 -19.78 -11.52
C ARG A 394 -52.09 -20.29 -12.43
N ILE A 395 -53.03 -21.06 -11.91
CA ILE A 395 -54.18 -21.51 -12.71
C ILE A 395 -55.06 -20.31 -13.13
N THR A 396 -54.96 -19.22 -12.35
CA THR A 396 -55.59 -17.93 -12.62
C THR A 396 -54.73 -17.01 -13.47
N SER A 397 -53.52 -17.42 -13.87
CA SER A 397 -52.65 -16.59 -14.72
C SER A 397 -53.28 -16.39 -16.08
N GLU A 398 -53.22 -15.15 -16.58
CA GLU A 398 -53.69 -14.82 -17.91
C GLU A 398 -52.71 -15.33 -18.98
N THR A 399 -53.21 -15.59 -20.19
CA THR A 399 -52.35 -15.96 -21.34
C THR A 399 -51.27 -14.90 -21.60
N ALA A 400 -51.55 -13.63 -21.31
CA ALA A 400 -50.59 -12.54 -21.39
C ALA A 400 -49.36 -12.77 -20.48
N GLU A 401 -49.53 -13.33 -19.28
CA GLU A 401 -48.41 -13.63 -18.37
C GLU A 401 -47.51 -14.76 -18.91
N LEU A 402 -48.11 -15.74 -19.60
CA LEU A 402 -47.37 -16.83 -20.24
C LEU A 402 -46.60 -16.32 -21.46
N VAL A 403 -47.22 -15.47 -22.28
CA VAL A 403 -46.59 -14.84 -23.46
C VAL A 403 -45.47 -13.91 -23.06
N ASP A 404 -45.70 -13.05 -22.06
CA ASP A 404 -44.68 -12.19 -21.48
C ASP A 404 -43.52 -13.08 -20.97
N GLY A 405 -43.83 -14.15 -20.25
CA GLY A 405 -42.87 -15.17 -19.83
C GLY A 405 -42.23 -16.03 -20.92
N MET A 406 -42.54 -15.82 -22.21
CA MET A 406 -42.10 -16.64 -23.35
C MET A 406 -42.39 -18.14 -23.18
N PHE A 407 -43.38 -18.50 -22.36
CA PHE A 407 -43.67 -19.87 -21.95
C PHE A 407 -42.48 -20.58 -21.29
N ILE A 408 -41.50 -19.86 -20.73
CA ILE A 408 -40.34 -20.46 -20.04
C ILE A 408 -40.69 -20.67 -18.56
N GLU A 409 -40.70 -21.91 -18.12
CA GLU A 409 -40.87 -22.28 -16.72
C GLU A 409 -39.61 -21.94 -15.95
N THR A 410 -38.50 -22.56 -16.34
CA THR A 410 -37.20 -22.36 -15.69
C THR A 410 -36.10 -22.51 -16.73
N TRP A 411 -34.93 -21.99 -16.39
CA TRP A 411 -33.71 -22.27 -17.11
C TRP A 411 -32.59 -22.45 -16.09
N ASN A 412 -31.68 -23.36 -16.38
CA ASN A 412 -30.58 -23.66 -15.48
C ASN A 412 -29.27 -23.78 -16.24
N THR A 413 -28.17 -23.62 -15.49
CA THR A 413 -26.80 -23.70 -15.99
C THR A 413 -26.06 -24.89 -15.36
N ASN A 414 -26.78 -25.93 -14.90
CA ASN A 414 -26.21 -27.04 -14.14
C ASN A 414 -25.19 -27.84 -14.94
N ASN A 415 -25.34 -27.86 -16.27
CA ASN A 415 -24.45 -28.53 -17.21
C ASN A 415 -23.21 -27.70 -17.59
N THR A 416 -23.01 -26.52 -16.98
CA THR A 416 -21.82 -25.68 -17.22
C THR A 416 -20.54 -26.41 -16.80
N ARG A 417 -19.58 -26.48 -17.72
CA ARG A 417 -18.32 -27.21 -17.58
C ARG A 417 -17.19 -26.29 -17.14
N PHE A 418 -17.02 -26.18 -15.82
CA PHE A 418 -15.98 -25.34 -15.22
C PHE A 418 -14.55 -25.76 -15.60
N ASP A 419 -14.34 -27.05 -15.83
CA ASP A 419 -13.09 -27.60 -16.34
C ASP A 419 -12.72 -27.03 -17.72
N LEU A 420 -13.69 -26.97 -18.65
CA LEU A 420 -13.47 -26.36 -19.96
C LEU A 420 -13.18 -24.86 -19.85
N PHE A 421 -13.86 -24.15 -18.95
CA PHE A 421 -13.53 -22.75 -18.68
C PHE A 421 -12.07 -22.59 -18.21
N TYR A 422 -11.65 -23.42 -17.26
CA TYR A 422 -10.31 -23.32 -16.68
C TYR A 422 -9.23 -23.64 -17.71
N GLU A 423 -9.47 -24.62 -18.59
CA GLU A 423 -8.61 -24.92 -19.75
C GLU A 423 -8.50 -23.73 -20.71
N GLN A 424 -9.58 -23.00 -20.98
CA GLN A 424 -9.54 -21.79 -21.83
C GLN A 424 -8.80 -20.63 -21.16
N CYS A 425 -9.02 -20.42 -19.85
CA CYS A 425 -8.33 -19.39 -19.08
C CYS A 425 -6.82 -19.66 -19.00
N ALA A 426 -6.41 -20.92 -18.81
CA ALA A 426 -5.01 -21.37 -18.74
C ALA A 426 -4.11 -20.41 -17.93
N PRO A 427 -4.23 -20.37 -16.59
CA PRO A 427 -3.52 -19.38 -15.79
C PRO A 427 -1.99 -19.52 -15.90
N ILE A 428 -1.31 -18.39 -16.14
CA ILE A 428 0.15 -18.35 -16.33
C ILE A 428 0.86 -18.69 -15.02
N SER A 429 0.44 -18.03 -13.95
CA SER A 429 0.87 -18.26 -12.58
C SER A 429 -0.23 -17.81 -11.62
N CYS A 430 -0.21 -18.36 -10.42
CA CYS A 430 -1.03 -17.89 -9.30
C CYS A 430 -0.12 -17.34 -8.21
N SER A 431 -0.34 -16.10 -7.78
CA SER A 431 0.31 -15.55 -6.60
C SER A 431 -0.66 -15.43 -5.44
N TYR A 432 -0.19 -15.71 -4.23
CA TYR A 432 -0.95 -15.50 -3.01
C TYR A 432 -0.04 -15.02 -1.91
N THR A 433 -0.63 -14.28 -0.97
CA THR A 433 0.12 -13.74 0.15
C THR A 433 -0.20 -14.47 1.45
N ILE A 434 0.86 -14.84 2.17
CA ILE A 434 0.79 -15.38 3.53
C ILE A 434 1.35 -14.36 4.51
N VAL A 435 0.75 -14.34 5.69
CA VAL A 435 1.10 -13.45 6.78
C VAL A 435 2.00 -14.24 7.73
N GLU A 436 3.30 -13.96 7.73
CA GLU A 436 4.28 -14.58 8.62
C GLU A 436 4.71 -13.62 9.74
N GLN A 437 4.70 -14.12 10.98
CA GLN A 437 5.33 -13.44 12.11
C GLN A 437 6.84 -13.41 11.89
N ARG A 438 7.44 -12.22 11.76
CA ARG A 438 8.87 -12.14 11.47
C ARG A 438 9.74 -12.30 12.71
N GLY A 439 10.82 -13.05 12.51
CA GLY A 439 11.79 -13.47 13.50
C GLY A 439 12.75 -12.38 13.99
N MET A 440 13.42 -12.72 15.08
CA MET A 440 14.23 -11.88 15.98
C MET A 440 15.23 -10.90 15.34
N ILE A 441 15.55 -11.03 14.06
CA ILE A 441 16.56 -10.21 13.35
C ILE A 441 16.13 -8.74 13.25
N ILE A 442 14.87 -8.43 12.92
CA ILE A 442 14.42 -7.03 12.83
C ILE A 442 14.36 -6.39 14.22
N ALA A 443 13.92 -7.15 15.24
CA ALA A 443 13.95 -6.70 16.62
C ALA A 443 15.39 -6.37 17.05
N LEU A 444 16.36 -7.23 16.69
CA LEU A 444 17.79 -6.99 16.95
C LEU A 444 18.29 -5.71 16.25
N LEU A 445 17.97 -5.51 14.96
CA LEU A 445 18.37 -4.30 14.22
C LEU A 445 17.78 -3.03 14.82
N LEU A 446 16.51 -3.05 15.24
CA LEU A 446 15.85 -1.91 15.90
C LEU A 446 16.46 -1.61 17.27
N ILE A 447 16.76 -2.64 18.08
CA ILE A 447 17.46 -2.49 19.35
C ILE A 447 18.84 -1.85 19.12
N ILE A 448 19.59 -2.33 18.13
CA ILE A 448 20.91 -1.76 17.77
C ILE A 448 20.77 -0.29 17.36
N SER A 449 19.74 0.08 16.59
CA SER A 449 19.47 1.49 16.22
C SER A 449 19.19 2.39 17.43
N ILE A 450 18.43 1.90 18.42
CA ILE A 450 18.10 2.65 19.65
C ILE A 450 19.33 2.85 20.54
N LEU A 451 20.11 1.77 20.73
CA LEU A 451 21.35 1.80 21.53
C LEU A 451 22.37 2.77 20.93
N SER A 452 22.37 2.94 19.61
CA SER A 452 23.37 3.74 18.89
C SER A 452 22.98 5.20 18.67
N GLY A 453 21.77 5.47 18.18
CA GLY A 453 21.35 6.82 17.75
C GLY A 453 20.53 7.57 18.80
N LEU A 454 19.46 6.95 19.27
CA LEU A 454 18.47 7.63 20.13
C LEU A 454 18.99 7.85 21.56
N ASN A 455 19.92 7.00 22.01
CA ASN A 455 20.63 7.17 23.26
C ASN A 455 21.41 8.49 23.35
N LYS A 456 22.11 8.88 22.27
CA LYS A 456 22.87 10.14 22.22
C LYS A 456 21.95 11.36 22.30
N LEU A 457 20.81 11.31 21.61
CA LEU A 457 19.80 12.37 21.64
C LEU A 457 19.15 12.48 23.03
N LEU A 458 18.85 11.36 23.68
CA LEU A 458 18.25 11.34 25.02
C LEU A 458 19.18 11.97 26.08
N ARG A 459 20.50 11.74 26.00
CA ARG A 459 21.49 12.39 26.88
C ARG A 459 21.54 13.90 26.72
N LEU A 460 21.22 14.42 25.54
CA LEU A 460 21.16 15.87 25.29
C LEU A 460 19.83 16.48 25.78
N ILE A 461 18.71 15.81 25.55
CA ILE A 461 17.37 16.35 25.82
C ILE A 461 16.98 16.28 27.30
N VAL A 462 17.34 15.20 28.00
CA VAL A 462 16.93 14.99 29.42
C VAL A 462 17.38 16.13 30.34
N PRO A 463 18.64 16.62 30.31
CA PRO A 463 19.06 17.77 31.11
C PRO A 463 18.27 19.04 30.80
N ILE A 464 17.95 19.27 29.53
CA ILE A 464 17.18 20.44 29.07
C ILE A 464 15.76 20.39 29.64
N ILE A 465 15.08 19.25 29.54
CA ILE A 465 13.73 19.06 30.08
C ILE A 465 13.73 19.28 31.60
N ILE A 466 14.70 18.71 32.32
CA ILE A 466 14.81 18.87 33.76
C ILE A 466 15.01 20.35 34.13
N ASN A 467 15.90 21.05 33.43
CA ASN A 467 16.10 22.48 33.63
C ASN A 467 14.82 23.29 33.40
N ILE A 468 14.05 22.99 32.36
CA ILE A 468 12.76 23.63 32.08
C ILE A 468 11.75 23.34 33.19
N VAL A 469 11.64 22.10 33.65
CA VAL A 469 10.71 21.71 34.73
C VAL A 469 11.07 22.41 36.04
N PHE A 470 12.36 22.44 36.42
CA PHE A 470 12.80 23.15 37.62
C PHE A 470 12.61 24.66 37.49
N PHE A 471 12.83 25.24 36.30
CA PHE A 471 12.56 26.64 36.01
C PHE A 471 11.06 26.98 36.19
N LEU A 472 10.16 26.18 35.62
CA LEU A 472 8.72 26.34 35.76
C LEU A 472 8.26 26.17 37.22
N ARG A 473 8.81 25.18 37.94
CA ARG A 473 8.51 24.96 39.36
C ARG A 473 8.98 26.12 40.24
N ARG A 474 10.16 26.68 39.97
CA ARG A 474 10.68 27.88 40.66
C ARG A 474 9.81 29.10 40.38
N LYS A 475 9.37 29.28 39.14
CA LYS A 475 8.45 30.36 38.73
C LYS A 475 7.08 30.23 39.42
N TRP A 476 6.51 29.02 39.47
CA TRP A 476 5.26 28.74 40.19
C TRP A 476 5.37 28.96 41.69
N ARG A 477 6.47 28.55 42.32
CA ARG A 477 6.71 28.79 43.75
C ARG A 477 6.83 30.29 44.05
N ASN A 478 7.53 31.04 43.22
CA ASN A 478 7.63 32.50 43.37
C ASN A 478 6.29 33.22 43.15
N LEU A 479 5.39 32.69 42.30
CA LEU A 479 4.03 33.20 42.14
C LEU A 479 3.15 32.93 43.38
N GLN A 480 3.34 31.83 44.09
CA GLN A 480 2.65 31.57 45.36
C GLN A 480 3.17 32.45 46.52
N PHE A 481 4.49 32.68 46.60
CA PHE A 481 5.06 33.59 47.63
C PHE A 481 4.78 35.08 47.35
N GLY A 482 4.63 35.48 46.09
CA GLY A 482 4.23 36.85 45.71
C GLY A 482 2.79 37.22 46.10
N TYR A 483 1.90 36.22 46.24
CA TYR A 483 0.53 36.43 46.69
C TYR A 483 0.41 36.44 48.24
N GLY A 484 1.40 35.88 48.95
CA GLY A 484 1.44 35.83 50.41
C GLY A 484 1.96 37.12 51.07
N MET A 485 2.75 37.94 50.38
CA MET A 485 3.27 39.21 50.93
C MET A 485 2.37 40.43 50.69
N TYR A 486 1.21 40.28 50.06
CA TYR A 486 0.21 41.35 49.97
C TYR A 486 -0.88 41.29 51.06
N ASN A 487 -0.84 40.30 51.95
CA ASN A 487 -1.85 40.12 53.01
C ASN A 487 -1.31 40.18 54.44
N GLU A 488 -0.03 40.47 54.65
CA GLU A 488 0.51 40.74 56.01
C GLU A 488 1.46 41.94 55.97
N GLY A 489 0.87 43.14 56.09
CA GLY A 489 1.63 44.38 56.16
C GLY A 489 0.74 45.62 56.12
N PHE A 490 0.10 45.90 57.27
CA PHE A 490 -0.53 47.16 57.71
C PHE A 490 -1.68 47.78 56.90
#